data_AF-A0A243RBM6-F1
#
_entry.id   AF-A0A243RBM6-F1
#
_cell.length_a   1.000
_cell.length_b   1.000
_cell.length_c   1.000
_cell.angle_alpha   90.00
_cell.angle_beta   90.00
_cell.angle_gamma   90.00
#
_symmetry.space_group_name_H-M   'P 1'
#
loop_
_entity.id
_entity.type
_entity.pdbx_description
1 polymer ?
#
loop_
_entity_poly.entity_id
_entity_poly.type
_entity_poly.pdbx_seq_one_letter_code
_entity_poly.pdbx_strand_id
1 'polypeptide(L)' 'MAILLGATEKWTTSSYTNGSGACVQVRSTVAETLDVGDTKVPDGPTLTFPAEAWSAFVALVK' A
#
# COMPACT_ATOMS: atom_id res chain seq x y z
N MET A 1 1.29 6.51 8.36
CA MET A 1 2.43 6.76 7.45
C MET A 1 1.86 7.09 6.09
N ALA A 2 2.20 8.23 5.49
CA ALA A 2 1.74 8.57 4.14
C ALA A 2 2.77 8.06 3.12
N ILE A 3 2.29 7.35 2.11
CA ILE A 3 3.10 6.89 0.97
C ILE A 3 3.23 8.04 -0.03
N LEU A 4 4.43 8.23 -0.58
CA LEU A 4 4.69 9.20 -1.63
C LEU A 4 4.52 8.51 -2.98
N LEU A 5 3.54 8.96 -3.77
CA LEU A 5 3.26 8.42 -5.10
C LEU A 5 4.47 8.62 -6.02
N GLY A 6 4.85 7.58 -6.76
CA GLY A 6 5.98 7.61 -7.70
C GLY A 6 7.36 7.76 -7.07
N ALA A 7 7.48 7.70 -5.75
CA ALA A 7 8.75 7.88 -5.04
C ALA A 7 9.00 6.81 -3.96
N THR A 8 8.10 5.84 -3.83
CA THR A 8 8.21 4.78 -2.84
C THR A 8 8.61 3.49 -3.53
N GLU A 9 9.92 3.26 -3.68
CA GLU A 9 10.47 2.07 -4.36
C GLU A 9 10.44 0.80 -3.52
N LYS A 10 10.41 0.95 -2.19
CA LYS A 10 10.39 -0.15 -1.24
C LYS A 10 9.01 -0.30 -0.63
N TRP A 11 8.63 -1.53 -0.34
CA TRP A 11 7.40 -1.82 0.40
C TRP A 11 7.40 -1.13 1.77
N THR A 12 6.32 -0.43 2.06
CA THR A 12 6.05 0.19 3.35
C THR A 12 4.97 -0.61 4.05
N THR A 13 5.33 -1.25 5.15
CA THR A 13 4.39 -2.04 5.97
C THR A 13 3.56 -1.13 6.87
N SER A 14 2.28 -1.45 7.04
CA SER A 14 1.40 -0.71 7.95
C SER A 14 1.88 -0.78 9.42
N SER A 15 1.81 0.34 10.14
CA SER A 15 2.16 0.44 11.56
C SER A 15 1.01 0.10 12.52
N TYR A 16 -0.21 -0.10 12.00
CA TYR A 16 -1.43 -0.33 12.81
C TYR A 16 -1.65 -1.80 13.21
N THR A 17 -0.68 -2.67 12.96
CA THR A 17 -0.78 -4.10 13.26
C THR A 17 -0.26 -4.41 14.65
N ASN A 18 -1.17 -4.40 15.64
CA ASN A 18 -0.89 -4.94 16.97
C ASN A 18 -1.21 -6.45 17.02
N GLY A 19 -0.22 -7.26 17.38
CA GLY A 19 -0.42 -8.56 18.04
C GLY A 19 -0.51 -9.84 17.19
N SER A 20 -0.73 -9.80 15.87
CA SER A 20 -0.82 -11.05 15.06
C SER A 20 -0.50 -10.94 13.56
N GLY A 21 0.34 -9.98 13.22
CA GLY A 21 1.03 -9.96 11.92
C GLY A 21 0.68 -8.75 11.07
N ALA A 22 1.73 -8.14 10.53
CA ALA A 22 1.65 -7.35 9.33
C ALA A 22 0.88 -8.16 8.27
N CYS A 23 -0.22 -7.63 7.74
CA CYS A 23 -0.97 -8.25 6.64
C CYS A 23 -1.02 -7.34 5.39
N VAL A 24 -0.48 -6.13 5.48
CA VAL A 24 -0.56 -5.14 4.39
C VAL A 24 0.75 -4.37 4.28
N GLN A 25 1.28 -4.36 3.07
CA GLN A 25 2.34 -3.48 2.60
C GLN A 25 1.88 -2.73 1.37
N VAL A 26 2.43 -1.52 1.20
CA VAL A 26 2.08 -0.62 0.10
C VAL A 26 3.34 -0.08 -0.57
N ARG A 27 3.27 0.17 -1.87
CA ARG A 27 4.35 0.75 -2.66
C ARG A 27 3.80 1.59 -3.81
N SER A 28 4.54 2.59 -4.28
CA SER A 28 4.22 3.35 -5.48
C SER A 28 5.52 3.78 -6.17
N THR A 29 5.90 3.04 -7.21
CA THR A 29 7.11 3.25 -8.02
C THR A 29 6.87 4.22 -9.18
N VAL A 30 5.62 4.41 -9.57
CA VAL A 30 5.18 5.41 -10.57
C VAL A 30 4.04 6.24 -9.99
N ALA A 31 3.86 7.46 -10.50
CA ALA A 31 2.92 8.42 -9.89
C ALA A 31 1.45 8.03 -10.11
N GLU A 32 1.19 7.25 -11.16
CA GLU A 32 -0.15 6.90 -11.63
C GLU A 32 -0.77 5.75 -10.85
N THR A 33 0.05 4.93 -10.18
CA THR A 33 -0.41 3.69 -9.55
C THR A 33 0.13 3.48 -8.14
N LEU A 34 -0.59 2.64 -7.42
CA LEU A 34 -0.26 2.21 -6.07
C LEU A 34 -0.51 0.71 -5.95
N ASP A 35 0.50 0.01 -5.46
CA ASP A 35 0.44 -1.43 -5.22
C ASP A 35 0.17 -1.70 -3.75
N VAL A 36 -0.71 -2.67 -3.51
CA VAL A 36 -1.01 -3.22 -2.20
C VAL A 36 -0.69 -4.71 -2.23
N GLY A 37 0.06 -5.18 -1.24
CA GLY A 37 0.45 -6.59 -1.10
C GLY A 37 0.27 -7.10 0.32
N ASP A 38 0.30 -8.42 0.46
CA ASP A 38 0.31 -9.09 1.76
C ASP A 38 1.75 -9.30 2.22
N THR A 39 2.11 -8.76 3.39
CA THR A 39 3.43 -8.97 3.99
C THR A 39 3.71 -10.42 4.39
N LYS A 40 2.68 -11.25 4.56
CA LYS A 40 2.82 -12.69 4.86
C LYS A 40 3.16 -13.51 3.63
N VAL A 41 2.89 -12.98 2.43
CA VAL A 41 3.21 -13.62 1.15
C VAL A 41 3.93 -12.60 0.26
N PRO A 42 5.21 -12.28 0.54
CA PRO A 42 5.93 -11.20 -0.16
C PRO A 42 6.01 -11.36 -1.67
N ASP A 43 6.07 -12.61 -2.15
CA ASP A 43 6.10 -12.98 -3.58
C ASP A 43 4.70 -13.33 -4.12
N GLY A 44 3.66 -13.02 -3.35
CA GLY A 44 2.26 -13.25 -3.69
C GLY A 44 1.72 -12.23 -4.69
N PRO A 45 0.47 -12.41 -5.14
CA PRO A 45 -0.18 -11.46 -6.02
C PRO A 45 -0.33 -10.09 -5.35
N THR A 46 -0.15 -9.03 -6.15
CA THR A 46 -0.35 -7.64 -5.74
C THR A 46 -1.63 -7.09 -6.36
N LEU A 47 -2.30 -6.19 -5.63
CA LEU A 47 -3.40 -5.39 -6.15
C LEU A 47 -2.86 -4.03 -6.57
N THR A 48 -3.09 -3.64 -7.81
CA THR A 48 -2.69 -2.33 -8.33
C THR A 48 -3.90 -1.44 -8.53
N PHE A 49 -3.85 -0.23 -7.97
CA PHE A 49 -4.91 0.76 -8.04
C PHE A 49 -4.41 2.02 -8.76
N PRO A 50 -5.27 2.71 -9.52
CA PRO A 50 -5.00 4.09 -9.90
C PRO A 50 -4.82 4.96 -8.66
N ALA A 51 -3.81 5.83 -8.67
CA ALA A 51 -3.46 6.68 -7.53
C ALA A 51 -4.63 7.57 -7.06
N GLU A 52 -5.42 8.10 -8.01
CA GLU A 52 -6.60 8.91 -7.71
C GLU A 52 -7.69 8.10 -6.99
N ALA A 53 -7.95 6.86 -7.45
CA ALA A 53 -8.95 5.98 -6.84
C ALA A 53 -8.54 5.59 -5.41
N TRP A 54 -7.26 5.28 -5.19
CA TRP A 54 -6.74 5.01 -3.85
C TRP A 54 -6.89 6.23 -2.93
N SER A 55 -6.54 7.41 -3.42
CA SER A 55 -6.63 8.66 -2.65
C SER A 55 -8.07 8.98 -2.26
N ALA A 56 -9.02 8.80 -3.19
CA ALA A 56 -10.44 8.95 -2.92
C ALA A 56 -10.94 7.91 -1.90
N PHE A 57 -10.53 6.65 -2.03
CA PHE A 57 -10.87 5.59 -1.08
C PHE A 57 -10.43 5.95 0.34
N VAL A 58 -9.16 6.30 0.54
CA VAL A 58 -8.61 6.66 1.86
C VAL A 58 -9.31 7.90 2.45
N ALA A 59 -9.69 8.87 1.62
CA ALA A 59 -10.42 10.05 2.07
C ALA A 59 -11.85 9.74 2.55
N LEU A 60 -12.46 8.65 2.06
CA LEU A 60 -13.82 8.25 2.37
C LEU A 60 -13.92 7.29 3.56
N VAL A 61 -12.91 6.44 3.77
CA VAL A 61 -12.88 5.50 4.90
C VAL A 61 -12.32 6.17 6.16
N LYS A 62 -12.96 5.93 7.31
CA LYS A 62 -12.59 6.50 8.62
C LYS A 62 -12.46 5.40 9.66
#